data_AF-A0AA86VGR4-F1
#
_entry.id   AF-A0AA86VGR4-F1
#
_cell.length_a   1.000
_cell.length_b   1.000
_cell.length_c   1.000
_cell.angle_alpha   90.00
_cell.angle_beta   90.00
_cell.angle_gamma   90.00
#
_symmetry.space_group_name_H-M   'P 1'
#
loop_
_entity.id
_entity.type
_entity.pdbx_description
1 polymer ?
#
loop_
_entity_poly.entity_id
_entity_poly.type
_entity_poly.pdbx_seq_one_letter_code
_entity_poly.pdbx_strand_id
1 'polypeptide(L)'
;MDNANQITYHKWTDEQLAKVQRGITEYGHRWRLIQQNLLPHLPIQTIKNKFYSIEYKRDQGKEAQRKTGKMTPPLSAQENLSSDQEQIIKKLGELLGLQI
;
A
#
# COMPACT_ATOMS: atom_id res chain seq x y z
N MET A 1 -21.85 34.98 -13.55
CA MET A 1 -22.46 33.70 -13.13
C MET A 1 -21.37 32.86 -12.50
N ASP A 2 -21.22 33.02 -11.19
CA ASP A 2 -20.22 32.37 -10.37
C ASP A 2 -20.58 30.88 -10.24
N ASN A 3 -20.01 30.07 -11.13
CA ASN A 3 -20.21 28.63 -11.13
C ASN A 3 -19.37 28.03 -9.99
N ALA A 4 -19.93 28.10 -8.78
CA ALA A 4 -19.34 27.50 -7.60
C ALA A 4 -19.16 26.00 -7.85
N ASN A 5 -17.93 25.63 -8.18
CA ASN A 5 -17.46 24.25 -8.31
C ASN A 5 -17.66 23.56 -6.96
N GLN A 6 -18.84 22.97 -6.75
CA GLN A 6 -19.16 22.22 -5.54
C GLN A 6 -18.32 20.95 -5.55
N ILE A 7 -17.13 21.02 -4.94
CA ILE A 7 -16.26 19.87 -4.71
C ILE A 7 -16.99 18.96 -3.72
N THR A 8 -17.80 18.05 -4.24
CA THR A 8 -18.48 17.03 -3.46
C THR A 8 -17.48 15.94 -3.11
N TYR A 9 -17.11 15.88 -1.83
CA TYR A 9 -16.18 14.85 -1.34
C TYR A 9 -16.94 13.52 -1.18
N HIS A 10 -16.46 12.48 -1.88
CA HIS A 10 -16.98 11.12 -1.70
C HIS A 10 -16.71 10.61 -0.29
N LYS A 11 -17.76 10.20 0.43
CA LYS A 11 -17.65 9.56 1.74
C LYS A 11 -17.31 8.08 1.57
N TRP A 12 -16.12 7.70 2.03
CA TRP A 12 -15.64 6.32 1.98
C TRP A 12 -16.15 5.51 3.17
N THR A 13 -16.75 4.36 2.91
CA THR A 13 -17.12 3.37 3.94
C THR A 13 -16.07 2.29 4.09
N ASP A 14 -16.01 1.60 5.23
CA ASP A 14 -15.06 0.52 5.48
C ASP A 14 -15.15 -0.61 4.46
N GLU A 15 -16.37 -0.94 3.99
CA GLU A 15 -16.58 -1.92 2.93
C GLU A 15 -15.90 -1.49 1.61
N GLN A 16 -16.02 -0.20 1.25
CA GLN A 16 -15.36 0.32 0.06
C GLN A 16 -13.84 0.30 0.19
N LEU A 17 -13.30 0.58 1.38
CA LEU A 17 -11.86 0.49 1.64
C LEU A 17 -11.35 -0.94 1.52
N ALA A 18 -12.07 -1.90 2.09
CA ALA A 18 -11.75 -3.31 1.98
C ALA A 18 -11.76 -3.77 0.51
N LYS A 19 -12.73 -3.30 -0.29
CA LYS A 19 -12.79 -3.54 -1.73
C LYS A 19 -11.60 -2.95 -2.47
N VAL A 20 -11.17 -1.71 -2.16
CA VAL A 20 -9.95 -1.14 -2.75
C VAL A 20 -8.73 -1.99 -2.41
N GLN A 21 -8.53 -2.33 -1.13
CA GLN A 21 -7.39 -3.13 -0.70
C GLN A 21 -7.38 -4.51 -1.36
N ARG A 22 -8.51 -5.21 -1.35
CA ARG A 22 -8.66 -6.50 -2.04
C ARG A 22 -8.35 -6.39 -3.53
N GLY A 23 -8.89 -5.38 -4.21
CA GLY A 23 -8.65 -5.17 -5.63
C GLY A 23 -7.18 -4.92 -5.95
N ILE A 24 -6.45 -4.25 -5.07
CA ILE A 24 -5.00 -4.05 -5.21
C ILE A 24 -4.24 -5.36 -5.00
N THR A 25 -4.64 -6.19 -4.03
CA THR A 25 -4.05 -7.52 -3.83
C THR A 25 -4.30 -8.45 -5.02
N GLU A 26 -5.51 -8.42 -5.59
CA GLU A 26 -5.93 -9.35 -6.65
C GLU A 26 -5.48 -8.91 -8.05
N TYR A 27 -5.54 -7.61 -8.36
CA TYR A 27 -5.28 -7.07 -9.70
C TYR A 27 -4.06 -6.13 -9.77
N GLY A 28 -3.40 -5.84 -8.66
CA GLY A 28 -2.36 -4.82 -8.58
C GLY A 28 -2.91 -3.42 -8.85
N HIS A 29 -2.09 -2.52 -9.43
CA HIS A 29 -2.51 -1.15 -9.77
C HIS A 29 -3.38 -1.06 -11.05
N ARG A 30 -4.09 -2.12 -11.43
CA ARG A 30 -5.00 -2.12 -12.59
C ARG A 30 -6.33 -1.47 -12.22
N TRP A 31 -6.33 -0.15 -12.06
CA TRP A 31 -7.46 0.63 -11.55
C TRP A 31 -8.76 0.45 -12.33
N ARG A 32 -8.68 0.27 -13.65
CA ARG A 32 -9.85 -0.03 -14.49
C ARG A 32 -10.53 -1.34 -14.08
N LEU A 33 -9.75 -2.39 -13.81
CA LEU A 33 -10.30 -3.67 -13.36
C LEU A 33 -10.91 -3.57 -11.97
N ILE A 34 -10.25 -2.86 -11.05
CA ILE A 34 -10.76 -2.63 -9.69
C ILE A 34 -12.10 -1.88 -9.74
N GLN A 35 -12.19 -0.83 -10.56
CA GLN A 35 -13.44 -0.07 -10.72
C GLN A 35 -14.53 -0.96 -11.32
N GLN A 36 -14.28 -1.67 -12.42
CA GLN A 36 -15.27 -2.50 -13.09
C GLN A 36 -15.80 -3.64 -12.21
N ASN A 37 -14.93 -4.30 -11.44
CA ASN A 37 -15.31 -5.49 -10.68
C ASN A 37 -15.79 -5.20 -9.25
N LEU A 38 -15.27 -4.15 -8.60
CA LEU A 38 -15.50 -3.94 -7.16
C LEU A 38 -16.20 -2.62 -6.83
N LEU A 39 -15.95 -1.56 -7.61
CA LEU A 39 -16.43 -0.20 -7.30
C LEU A 39 -16.95 0.51 -8.56
N PRO A 40 -17.96 -0.03 -9.25
CA PRO A 40 -18.38 0.49 -10.56
C PRO A 40 -18.92 1.91 -10.50
N HIS A 41 -19.50 2.30 -9.35
CA HIS A 41 -20.08 3.62 -9.12
C HIS A 41 -19.05 4.70 -8.80
N LEU A 42 -17.78 4.35 -8.57
CA LEU A 42 -16.74 5.32 -8.25
C LEU A 42 -15.85 5.59 -9.47
N PRO A 43 -15.52 6.86 -9.75
CA PRO A 43 -14.57 7.17 -10.79
C PRO A 43 -13.17 6.71 -10.37
N ILE A 44 -12.40 6.23 -11.35
CA ILE A 44 -11.03 5.71 -11.15
C ILE A 44 -10.14 6.70 -10.39
N GLN A 45 -10.26 8.00 -10.71
CA GLN A 45 -9.47 9.04 -10.04
C GLN A 45 -9.75 9.09 -8.54
N THR A 46 -11.00 8.92 -8.12
CA THR A 46 -11.39 8.90 -6.70
C THR A 46 -10.79 7.69 -5.99
N ILE A 47 -10.79 6.52 -6.64
CA ILE A 47 -10.17 5.29 -6.11
C ILE A 47 -8.65 5.49 -5.93
N LYS A 48 -7.97 6.02 -6.94
CA LYS A 48 -6.53 6.32 -6.88
C LYS A 48 -6.20 7.30 -5.76
N ASN A 49 -6.90 8.44 -5.73
CA ASN A 49 -6.68 9.47 -4.70
C ASN A 49 -6.85 8.88 -3.30
N LYS A 50 -7.84 8.00 -3.13
CA LYS A 50 -8.05 7.33 -1.84
C LYS A 50 -6.92 6.39 -1.49
N PHE A 51 -6.47 5.54 -2.41
CA PHE A 51 -5.36 4.62 -2.18
C PHE A 51 -4.09 5.37 -1.74
N TYR A 52 -3.68 6.39 -2.49
CA TYR A 52 -2.50 7.19 -2.13
C TYR A 52 -2.68 7.95 -0.81
N SER A 53 -3.89 8.41 -0.49
CA SER A 53 -4.18 9.02 0.81
C SER A 53 -4.03 8.03 1.96
N ILE A 54 -4.41 6.76 1.78
CA ILE A 54 -4.25 5.71 2.78
C ILE A 54 -2.76 5.37 2.95
N GLU A 55 -2.04 5.17 1.84
CA GLU A 55 -0.61 4.85 1.88
C GLU A 55 0.20 5.97 2.52
N TYR A 56 -0.03 7.22 2.13
CA TYR A 56 0.63 8.37 2.76
C TYR A 56 0.37 8.44 4.28
N LYS A 57 -0.86 8.16 4.72
CA LYS A 57 -1.18 8.10 6.16
C LYS A 57 -0.51 6.90 6.85
N ARG A 58 -0.34 5.78 6.16
CA ARG A 58 0.35 4.58 6.65
C ARG A 58 1.84 4.86 6.87
N ASP A 59 2.46 5.65 5.99
CA ASP A 59 3.85 6.08 6.12
C ASP A 59 4.04 7.14 7.23
N GLN A 60 3.15 8.13 7.32
CA GLN A 60 3.20 9.15 8.39
C GLN A 60 2.90 8.58 9.79
N GLY A 61 2.08 7.53 9.89
CA GLY A 61 1.87 6.79 11.14
C GLY A 61 3.13 6.08 11.65
N LYS A 62 4.03 5.67 10.74
CA LYS A 62 5.36 5.14 11.08
C LYS A 62 6.34 6.26 11.44
N GLU A 63 6.19 7.44 10.85
CA GLU A 63 7.06 8.60 11.12
C GLU A 63 6.75 9.30 12.45
N ALA A 64 5.49 9.32 12.89
CA ALA A 64 5.13 9.80 14.23
C ALA A 64 5.78 8.96 15.36
N GLN A 65 6.06 7.68 15.11
CA GLN A 65 6.83 6.83 16.02
C GLN A 65 8.35 7.03 15.90
N ARG A 66 8.85 7.69 14.84
CA ARG A 66 10.28 7.96 14.60
C ARG A 66 10.76 9.33 15.06
N LYS A 67 9.88 10.21 15.56
CA LYS A 67 10.27 11.52 16.14
C LYS A 67 10.94 11.43 17.53
N THR A 68 11.47 10.26 17.89
CA THR A 68 12.62 10.10 18.80
C THR A 68 13.81 9.55 18.00
N GLY A 69 14.46 10.38 17.17
CA GLY A 69 15.69 9.95 16.47
C GLY A 69 15.88 10.54 15.08
N LYS A 70 16.47 11.73 15.05
CA LYS A 70 17.14 12.44 13.95
C LYS A 70 17.36 11.68 12.60
N MET A 71 16.73 12.24 11.55
CA MET A 71 17.34 12.73 10.29
C MET A 71 17.74 11.75 9.15
N THR A 72 17.44 12.20 7.92
CA THR A 72 17.92 11.81 6.56
C THR A 72 17.12 10.79 5.71
N PRO A 73 16.93 11.07 4.40
CA PRO A 73 16.29 10.16 3.46
C PRO A 73 17.31 9.18 2.84
N PRO A 74 16.86 8.00 2.38
CA PRO A 74 17.51 7.42 1.21
C PRO A 74 16.50 6.98 0.14
N LEU A 75 16.69 7.56 -1.03
CA LEU A 75 16.36 6.99 -2.33
C LEU A 75 17.36 5.84 -2.56
N SER A 76 16.96 4.56 -2.47
CA SER A 76 17.61 3.38 -3.08
C SER A 76 16.91 2.09 -2.63
N ALA A 77 16.68 1.20 -3.59
CA ALA A 77 16.31 -0.18 -3.33
C ALA A 77 17.35 -0.86 -2.43
N GLN A 78 16.93 -1.47 -1.33
CA GLN A 78 17.68 -2.58 -0.75
C GLN A 78 16.74 -3.51 0.00
N GLU A 79 16.73 -4.74 -0.50
CA GLU A 79 16.07 -5.91 0.03
C GLU A 79 16.44 -6.08 1.52
N ASN A 80 15.43 -6.28 2.36
CA ASN A 80 15.61 -6.85 3.69
C ASN A 80 14.61 -7.99 3.79
N LEU A 81 15.05 -9.19 3.37
CA LEU A 81 14.38 -10.42 3.77
C LEU A 81 14.45 -10.48 5.30
N SER A 82 13.28 -10.62 5.91
CA SER A 82 13.06 -10.73 7.35
C SER A 82 13.99 -11.80 7.96
N SER A 83 14.61 -11.48 9.10
CA SER A 83 15.60 -12.29 9.85
C SER A 83 15.13 -13.73 10.16
N ASP A 84 13.82 -13.98 10.15
CA ASP A 84 13.25 -15.33 10.27
C ASP A 84 13.46 -16.19 9.01
N GLN A 85 13.56 -15.59 7.82
CA GLN A 85 13.82 -16.29 6.56
C GLN A 85 15.28 -16.76 6.45
N GLU A 86 16.24 -16.01 7.00
CA GLU A 86 17.67 -16.40 6.98
C GLU A 86 17.94 -17.67 7.80
N GLN A 87 17.23 -17.85 8.91
CA GLN A 87 17.35 -19.06 9.73
C GLN A 87 16.77 -20.29 9.02
N ILE A 88 15.71 -20.12 8.22
CA ILE A 88 15.10 -21.20 7.43
C ILE A 88 16.05 -21.62 6.30
N ILE A 89 16.70 -20.66 5.63
CA ILE A 89 17.62 -20.94 4.51
C ILE A 89 18.86 -21.68 5.01
N LYS A 90 19.45 -21.27 6.14
CA LYS A 90 20.58 -21.99 6.75
C LYS A 90 20.22 -23.42 7.13
N LYS A 91 19.04 -23.61 7.73
CA LYS A 91 18.59 -24.94 8.16
C LYS A 91 18.29 -25.87 6.98
N LEU A 92 17.83 -25.33 5.84
CA LEU A 92 17.64 -26.09 4.61
C LEU A 92 18.97 -26.43 3.92
N GLY A 93 19.96 -25.54 3.98
CA GLY A 93 21.32 -25.78 3.48
C GLY A 93 22.02 -26.95 4.20
N GLU A 94 21.95 -26.99 5.53
CA GLU A 94 22.50 -28.09 6.33
C GLU A 94 21.84 -29.45 6.02
N LEU A 95 20.51 -29.47 5.83
CA LEU A 95 19.76 -30.69 5.52
C LEU A 95 20.09 -31.25 4.12
N LEU A 96 20.47 -30.39 3.18
CA LEU A 96 20.80 -30.77 1.80
C LEU A 96 22.32 -30.89 1.58
N GLY A 97 23.14 -30.68 2.61
CA GLY A 97 24.60 -30.71 2.51
C GLY A 97 25.19 -29.61 1.63
N LEU A 98 24.44 -28.53 1.40
CA LEU A 98 24.89 -27.37 0.64
C LEU A 98 25.50 -26.37 1.62
N GLN A 99 26.79 -26.15 1.50
CA GLN A 99 27.50 -25.13 2.28
C GLN A 99 27.20 -23.75 1.64
N ILE A 100 26.26 -23.00 2.24
CA ILE A 100 25.87 -21.63 1.86
C ILE A 100 26.55 -20.63 2.80
#